data_AF-A0A5C7LVF6-F1
#
_entry.id   AF-A0A5C7LVF6-F1
#
_cell.length_a   1.000
_cell.length_b   1.000
_cell.length_c   1.000
_cell.angle_alpha   90.00
_cell.angle_beta   90.00
_cell.angle_gamma   90.00
#
_symmetry.space_group_name_H-M   'P 1'
#
loop_
_entity.id
_entity.type
_entity.pdbx_description
1 polymer ?
#
loop_
_entity_poly.entity_id
_entity_poly.type
_entity_poly.pdbx_seq_one_letter_code
_entity_poly.pdbx_strand_id
1 'polypeptide(L)'
;MSVYGTDYFSTKKLTIGLDYDGTITADPNLWSGFIKLCKARGHTIKIVTYRTRGQYACDQDILDFAAENGIDYVFTAGKAKTKACPEVSLWIDDMPFTLIESQNPF
;
A
#
# COMPACT_ATOMS: atom_id res chain seq x y z
N MET A 1 -24.41 16.47 27.85
CA MET A 1 -23.05 17.00 28.10
C MET A 1 -22.10 15.81 28.00
N SER A 2 -21.50 15.59 26.82
CA SER A 2 -20.44 14.59 26.63
C SER A 2 -19.10 15.31 26.80
N VAL A 3 -18.30 14.85 27.75
CA VAL A 3 -17.03 15.47 28.17
C VAL A 3 -15.81 15.01 27.35
N TYR A 4 -16.04 14.41 26.18
CA TYR A 4 -14.97 14.09 25.24
C TYR A 4 -15.37 14.60 23.84
N GLY A 5 -14.62 15.60 23.37
CA GLY A 5 -14.89 16.36 22.16
C GLY A 5 -14.99 15.49 20.91
N THR A 6 -15.93 15.84 20.04
CA THR A 6 -16.28 15.15 18.80
C THR A 6 -15.30 15.39 17.65
N ASP A 7 -14.12 15.98 17.90
CA ASP A 7 -13.21 16.49 16.85
C ASP A 7 -11.90 15.69 16.71
N TYR A 8 -11.88 14.40 17.07
CA TYR A 8 -10.71 13.53 16.83
C TYR A 8 -10.58 13.02 15.39
N PHE A 9 -11.51 13.35 14.50
CA PHE A 9 -11.41 12.95 13.09
C PHE A 9 -10.54 13.93 12.31
N SER A 10 -9.25 13.59 12.23
CA SER A 10 -8.32 14.31 11.36
C SER A 10 -8.80 14.27 9.91
N THR A 11 -8.88 15.45 9.27
CA THR A 11 -9.12 15.58 7.82
C THR A 11 -7.87 15.25 6.99
N LYS A 12 -6.78 14.80 7.64
CA LYS A 12 -5.51 14.49 7.00
C LYS A 12 -5.71 13.52 5.84
N LYS A 13 -5.24 13.93 4.67
CA LYS A 13 -5.14 13.04 3.51
C LYS A 13 -3.93 12.13 3.73
N LEU A 14 -4.17 10.83 3.68
CA LEU A 14 -3.13 9.81 3.80
C LEU A 14 -2.68 9.36 2.42
N THR A 15 -1.39 9.10 2.29
CA THR A 15 -0.86 8.19 1.28
C THR A 15 -0.69 6.83 1.94
N ILE A 16 -1.40 5.83 1.45
CA ILE A 16 -1.40 4.48 2.00
C ILE A 16 -0.67 3.55 1.04
N GLY A 17 0.36 2.87 1.53
CA GLY A 17 1.06 1.82 0.82
C GLY A 17 0.41 0.48 1.14
N LEU A 18 -0.02 -0.24 0.11
CA LEU A 18 -0.67 -1.53 0.22
C LEU A 18 0.24 -2.60 -0.39
N ASP A 19 0.61 -3.61 0.40
CA ASP A 19 1.28 -4.79 -0.14
C ASP A 19 0.38 -5.58 -1.10
N TYR A 20 1.01 -6.36 -1.98
CA TYR A 20 0.31 -7.20 -2.93
C TYR A 20 0.21 -8.68 -2.51
N ASP A 21 1.34 -9.34 -2.30
CA ASP A 21 1.43 -10.80 -2.11
C ASP A 21 1.09 -11.22 -0.68
N GLY A 22 -0.05 -11.86 -0.47
CA GLY A 22 -0.53 -12.22 0.87
C GLY A 22 -1.40 -11.14 1.50
N THR A 23 -1.33 -9.91 0.98
CA THR A 23 -2.26 -8.81 1.30
C THR A 23 -3.37 -8.69 0.26
N ILE A 24 -3.13 -8.07 -0.90
CA ILE A 24 -4.16 -7.92 -1.96
C ILE A 24 -4.65 -9.29 -2.44
N THR A 25 -3.74 -10.23 -2.68
CA THR A 25 -4.10 -11.55 -3.21
C THR A 25 -4.93 -12.39 -2.23
N ALA A 26 -4.99 -12.03 -0.94
CA ALA A 26 -5.83 -12.74 0.03
C ALA A 26 -7.34 -12.49 -0.19
N ASP A 27 -7.73 -11.30 -0.65
CA ASP A 27 -9.10 -10.97 -1.06
C ASP A 27 -9.13 -9.72 -1.98
N PRO A 28 -8.94 -9.87 -3.30
CA PRO A 28 -8.88 -8.73 -4.23
C PRO A 28 -10.15 -7.88 -4.25
N ASN A 29 -11.32 -8.46 -3.96
CA ASN A 29 -12.60 -7.76 -3.96
C ASN A 29 -12.73 -6.84 -2.74
N LEU A 30 -12.33 -7.33 -1.56
CA LEU A 30 -12.24 -6.52 -0.35
C LEU A 30 -11.32 -5.33 -0.57
N TRP A 31 -10.14 -5.54 -1.13
CA TRP A 31 -9.16 -4.47 -1.34
C TRP A 31 -9.60 -3.46 -2.40
N SER A 32 -10.27 -3.89 -3.47
CA SER A 32 -10.89 -2.98 -4.43
C SER A 32 -11.95 -2.10 -3.77
N GLY A 33 -12.78 -2.69 -2.89
CA GLY A 33 -13.75 -1.94 -2.08
C GLY A 33 -13.10 -0.94 -1.13
N PHE A 34 -12.02 -1.35 -0.45
CA PHE A 34 -11.22 -0.49 0.42
C PHE A 34 -10.62 0.70 -0.36
N ILE A 35 -9.98 0.44 -1.50
CA ILE A 35 -9.39 1.48 -2.37
C ILE A 35 -10.44 2.50 -2.79
N LYS A 36 -11.61 2.02 -3.24
CA LYS A 36 -12.74 2.88 -3.63
C LYS A 36 -13.16 3.81 -2.50
N LEU A 37 -13.32 3.28 -1.29
CA LEU A 37 -13.72 4.06 -0.10
C LEU A 37 -12.65 5.09 0.29
N CYS A 38 -11.36 4.70 0.26
CA CYS A 38 -10.26 5.60 0.53
C CYS A 38 -10.18 6.76 -0.47
N LYS A 39 -10.29 6.46 -1.77
CA LYS A 39 -10.30 7.47 -2.83
C LYS A 39 -11.50 8.42 -2.70
N ALA A 40 -12.68 7.90 -2.39
CA ALA A 40 -13.88 8.72 -2.14
C ALA A 40 -13.71 9.72 -0.97
N ARG A 41 -12.79 9.44 -0.04
CA ARG A 41 -12.44 10.33 1.07
C ARG A 41 -11.19 11.19 0.78
N GLY A 42 -10.63 11.11 -0.42
CA GLY A 42 -9.47 11.89 -0.87
C GLY A 42 -8.12 11.35 -0.37
N HIS A 43 -8.05 10.08 0.02
CA HIS A 43 -6.78 9.41 0.31
C HIS A 43 -6.15 8.88 -0.99
N THR A 44 -4.83 8.79 -1.00
CA THR A 44 -4.06 8.19 -2.10
C THR A 44 -3.67 6.78 -1.70
N ILE A 45 -3.92 5.81 -2.57
CA ILE A 45 -3.47 4.42 -2.39
C ILE A 45 -2.43 4.10 -3.45
N LYS A 46 -1.38 3.37 -3.07
CA LYS A 46 -0.39 2.84 -4.01
C LYS A 46 -0.10 1.39 -3.64
N ILE A 47 0.00 0.51 -4.64
CA ILE A 47 0.54 -0.84 -4.44
C ILE A 47 2.05 -0.71 -4.25
N VAL A 48 2.62 -1.35 -3.24
CA VAL A 48 4.06 -1.41 -3.02
C VAL A 48 4.46 -2.85 -2.74
N THR A 49 5.08 -3.49 -3.72
CA THR A 49 5.40 -4.93 -3.68
C THR A 49 6.91 -5.16 -3.62
N TYR A 50 7.31 -6.26 -2.98
CA TYR A 50 8.69 -6.73 -2.97
C TYR A 50 9.13 -7.34 -4.31
N ARG A 51 8.17 -7.61 -5.22
CA ARG A 51 8.43 -8.14 -6.56
C ARG A 51 9.32 -7.19 -7.39
N THR A 52 9.91 -7.75 -8.43
CA THR A 52 10.70 -7.02 -9.45
C THR A 52 9.86 -6.83 -10.71
N ARG A 53 10.13 -5.78 -11.48
CA ARG A 53 9.51 -5.53 -12.79
C ARG A 53 10.43 -5.96 -13.93
N GLY A 54 9.89 -6.51 -15.02
CA GLY A 54 10.67 -6.77 -16.24
C GLY A 54 10.14 -7.92 -17.09
N GLN A 55 10.82 -8.17 -18.22
CA GLN A 55 10.39 -9.14 -19.26
C GLN A 55 10.15 -10.56 -18.76
N TYR A 56 10.78 -10.96 -17.66
CA TYR A 56 10.66 -12.29 -17.04
C TYR A 56 10.00 -12.24 -15.65
N ALA A 57 9.45 -11.10 -15.25
CA ALA A 57 8.75 -10.96 -13.98
C ALA A 57 7.30 -11.44 -14.11
N CYS A 58 6.78 -12.03 -13.04
CA CYS A 58 5.34 -12.23 -12.87
C CYS A 58 4.76 -10.97 -12.23
N ASP A 59 4.48 -9.94 -13.04
CA ASP A 59 4.00 -8.64 -12.56
C ASP A 59 2.69 -8.15 -13.21
N GLN A 60 2.18 -8.87 -14.23
CA GLN A 60 1.00 -8.46 -14.97
C GLN A 60 -0.26 -8.37 -14.10
N ASP A 61 -0.42 -9.28 -13.14
CA ASP A 61 -1.52 -9.28 -12.17
C ASP A 61 -1.59 -7.98 -11.35
N ILE A 62 -0.43 -7.46 -10.94
CA ILE A 62 -0.33 -6.16 -10.25
C ILE A 62 -0.72 -5.02 -11.18
N LEU A 63 -0.25 -5.05 -12.43
CA LEU A 63 -0.54 -4.01 -13.42
C LEU A 63 -2.04 -3.95 -13.72
N ASP A 64 -2.66 -5.11 -13.91
CA ASP A 64 -4.10 -5.24 -14.18
C ASP A 64 -4.91 -4.74 -12.99
N PHE A 65 -4.62 -5.23 -11.78
CA PHE A 65 -5.32 -4.79 -10.56
C PHE A 65 -5.17 -3.28 -10.31
N ALA A 66 -3.97 -2.73 -10.52
CA ALA A 66 -3.70 -1.31 -10.38
C ALA A 66 -4.47 -0.47 -11.41
N ALA A 67 -4.52 -0.93 -12.66
CA ALA A 67 -5.27 -0.29 -13.74
C ALA A 67 -6.78 -0.30 -13.47
N GLU A 68 -7.33 -1.45 -13.07
CA GLU A 68 -8.75 -1.63 -12.73
C GLU A 68 -9.20 -0.70 -11.59
N ASN A 69 -8.33 -0.51 -10.59
CA ASN A 69 -8.60 0.35 -9.44
C ASN A 69 -8.16 1.82 -9.65
N GLY A 70 -7.45 2.10 -10.73
CA GLY A 70 -6.88 3.41 -11.04
C GLY A 70 -5.97 3.94 -9.93
N ILE A 71 -4.98 3.15 -9.53
CA ILE A 71 -3.98 3.49 -8.51
C ILE A 71 -2.56 3.27 -9.02
N ASP A 72 -1.59 3.95 -8.42
CA ASP A 72 -0.18 3.77 -8.76
C ASP A 72 0.37 2.48 -8.12
N TYR A 73 1.52 2.02 -8.63
CA TYR A 73 2.23 0.86 -8.12
C TYR A 73 3.74 1.11 -8.07
N VAL A 74 4.44 0.42 -7.17
CA VAL A 74 5.90 0.43 -7.03
C VAL A 74 6.42 -0.98 -6.81
N PHE A 75 7.39 -1.39 -7.63
CA PHE A 75 8.17 -2.61 -7.47
C PHE A 75 9.47 -2.26 -6.75
N THR A 76 9.69 -2.77 -5.54
CA THR A 76 10.91 -2.44 -4.79
C THR A 76 12.11 -3.30 -5.17
N ALA A 77 11.88 -4.38 -5.93
CA ALA A 77 12.93 -5.32 -6.34
C ALA A 77 13.76 -5.81 -5.15
N GLY A 78 13.07 -6.25 -4.10
CA GLY A 78 13.71 -6.78 -2.90
C GLY A 78 14.25 -5.74 -1.92
N LYS A 79 13.93 -4.45 -2.08
CA LYS A 79 14.37 -3.38 -1.18
C LYS A 79 13.29 -2.99 -0.19
N ALA A 80 13.70 -2.41 0.93
CA ALA A 80 12.80 -1.89 1.96
C ALA A 80 11.78 -0.90 1.38
N LYS A 81 10.49 -1.15 1.64
CA LYS A 81 9.40 -0.37 1.04
C LYS A 81 9.38 1.09 1.51
N THR A 82 9.75 1.37 2.76
CA THR A 82 9.83 2.75 3.28
C THR A 82 10.89 3.59 2.57
N LYS A 83 11.96 2.98 2.06
CA LYS A 83 12.98 3.67 1.27
C LYS A 83 12.55 3.90 -0.17
N ALA A 84 11.82 2.94 -0.74
CA ALA A 84 11.30 3.04 -2.11
C ALA A 84 10.11 4.01 -2.22
N CYS A 85 9.32 4.19 -1.15
CA CYS A 85 8.16 5.07 -1.11
C CYS A 85 8.11 5.89 0.21
N PRO A 86 9.02 6.85 0.39
CA PRO A 86 9.09 7.66 1.62
C PRO A 86 7.87 8.57 1.83
N GLU A 87 7.04 8.79 0.80
CA GLU A 87 5.81 9.58 0.88
C GLU A 87 4.65 8.84 1.56
N VAL A 88 4.75 7.50 1.72
CA VAL A 88 3.70 6.70 2.35
C VAL A 88 3.60 7.01 3.84
N SER A 89 2.40 7.41 4.27
CA SER A 89 2.09 7.78 5.64
C SER A 89 1.53 6.64 6.49
N LEU A 90 0.99 5.59 5.87
CA LEU A 90 0.39 4.44 6.53
C LEU A 90 0.58 3.19 5.66
N TRP A 91 0.93 2.06 6.27
CA TRP A 91 1.20 0.81 5.58
C TRP A 91 0.19 -0.27 5.97
N ILE A 92 -0.19 -1.10 4.99
CA ILE A 92 -0.93 -2.34 5.19
C ILE A 92 -0.15 -3.43 4.46
N ASP A 93 0.39 -4.37 5.24
CA ASP A 93 1.38 -5.35 4.79
C ASP A 93 1.32 -6.56 5.72
N ASP A 94 1.15 -7.77 5.18
CA ASP A 94 1.17 -9.02 5.95
C ASP A 94 2.58 -9.41 6.40
N MET A 95 3.61 -8.87 5.74
CA MET A 95 5.02 -9.04 6.06
C MET A 95 5.66 -7.68 6.43
N PRO A 96 5.31 -7.08 7.59
CA PRO A 96 5.76 -5.74 7.97
C PRO A 96 7.28 -5.59 8.10
N PHE A 97 8.03 -6.68 8.23
CA PHE A 97 9.50 -6.66 8.21
C PHE A 97 10.07 -6.24 6.85
N THR A 98 9.32 -6.32 5.75
CA THR A 98 9.73 -5.84 4.41
C THR A 98 9.69 -4.31 4.29
N LEU A 99 9.05 -3.63 5.26
CA LEU A 99 8.92 -2.17 5.25
C LEU A 99 10.24 -1.48 5.55
N ILE A 100 11.02 -2.01 6.49
CA ILE A 100 12.26 -1.41 6.97
C ILE A 100 13.47 -2.17 6.43
N GLU A 101 14.61 -1.50 6.29
CA GLU A 101 15.85 -2.21 6.01
C GLU A 101 16.13 -3.16 7.18
N SER A 102 16.44 -4.43 6.87
CA SER A 102 16.94 -5.34 7.88
C SER A 102 18.20 -4.72 8.47
N GLN A 103 18.22 -4.49 9.78
CA GLN A 103 19.44 -4.12 10.49
C GLN A 103 20.36 -5.32 10.54
N ASN A 104 20.98 -5.67 9.40
CA ASN A 104 22.04 -6.65 9.35
C ASN A 104 23.27 -5.95 8.74
N PRO A 105 24.15 -5.39 9.59
CA PRO A 105 25.34 -4.67 9.15
C PRO A 105 26.53 -5.62 8.85
N PHE A 106 26.25 -6.90 8.55
CA PHE A 106 27.29 -7.90 8.26
C PHE A 106 27.48 -8.09 6.76
#